data_AF-A0A852JTV4-F1
#
_entry.id   AF-A0A852JTV4-F1
#
_cell.length_a   1.000
_cell.length_b   1.000
_cell.length_c   1.000
_cell.angle_alpha   90.00
_cell.angle_beta   90.00
_cell.angle_gamma   90.00
#
_symmetry.space_group_name_H-M   'P 1'
#
loop_
_entity.id
_entity.type
_entity.pdbx_description
1 polymer ?
#
loop_
_entity_poly.entity_id
_entity_poly.type
_entity_poly.pdbx_seq_one_letter_code
_entity_poly.pdbx_strand_id
1 'polypeptide(L)'
;MSQWYQLQQLDSKFLEQVHQLYDDSFPMEIRQYLAQWLENQDWEHAANNESFAILLFHELLSQLDDQFSRFLIENNFLLQHNIRKSKRNLQDNFQEDPIHMAMIIHNCLKEERKILNSAQACNEMEVGNVQNTATGMPDKQKELDAKVRAVKSSVTDVEQDIKTLEDMQDEYDFKCKTLQNREHESNSMSQEEYKKEQLNLQHMFLSLDRKRKEVVNQIVQLLQSTEHTQAALINEELVEWKHRQQIACIGGPPNACLDQLQNWFTIVAESLQQVRQQLKKLEELEQKFTYDPDPITKNKQFLQDLTHKLFQQLIQSSFVVERQPCMPTHPQRPLVLKTGVQFTVKLRLLVRLQELNYNLKVKVLFDKYVAFISSLLCNGKQFRKFNILGTNTKVMNMEESTNGSLSAEFRHL
;
A
#
# COMPACT_ATOMS: atom_id res chain seq x y z
N MET A 1 -22.06 -26.55 -4.90
CA MET A 1 -21.61 -25.31 -4.22
C MET A 1 -22.70 -24.90 -3.26
N SER A 2 -22.37 -24.50 -2.04
CA SER A 2 -23.36 -24.02 -1.07
C SER A 2 -23.96 -22.69 -1.55
N GLN A 3 -25.20 -22.42 -1.14
CA GLN A 3 -25.86 -21.14 -1.30
C GLN A 3 -25.02 -20.01 -0.67
N TRP A 4 -24.38 -20.28 0.47
CA TRP A 4 -23.48 -19.34 1.13
C TRP A 4 -22.33 -18.89 0.24
N TYR A 5 -21.69 -19.83 -0.48
CA TYR A 5 -20.60 -19.48 -1.38
C TYR A 5 -21.07 -18.60 -2.54
N GLN A 6 -22.27 -18.84 -3.07
CA GLN A 6 -22.86 -18.03 -4.14
C GLN A 6 -23.12 -16.59 -3.67
N LEU A 7 -23.62 -16.40 -2.45
CA LEU A 7 -23.82 -15.06 -1.86
C LEU A 7 -22.52 -14.29 -1.74
N GLN A 8 -21.43 -14.95 -1.31
CA GLN A 8 -20.11 -14.33 -1.14
C GLN A 8 -19.49 -13.82 -2.46
N GLN A 9 -19.99 -14.27 -3.61
CA GLN A 9 -19.54 -13.79 -4.93
C GLN A 9 -20.34 -12.59 -5.45
N LEU A 10 -21.38 -12.15 -4.73
CA LEU A 10 -22.19 -11.01 -5.15
C LEU A 10 -21.49 -9.67 -4.89
N ASP A 11 -21.94 -8.63 -5.60
CA ASP A 11 -21.51 -7.26 -5.35
C ASP A 11 -21.78 -6.81 -3.90
N SER A 12 -20.96 -5.86 -3.42
CA SER A 12 -21.07 -5.27 -2.08
C SER A 12 -22.48 -4.79 -1.69
N LYS A 13 -23.26 -4.29 -2.67
CA LYS A 13 -24.66 -3.86 -2.47
C LYS A 13 -25.57 -4.99 -1.98
N PHE A 14 -25.34 -6.23 -2.43
CA PHE A 14 -26.12 -7.39 -2.02
C PHE A 14 -25.55 -8.01 -0.74
N LEU A 15 -24.23 -7.99 -0.57
CA LEU A 15 -23.58 -8.41 0.68
C LEU A 15 -24.05 -7.57 1.88
N GLU A 16 -24.30 -6.27 1.69
CA GLU A 16 -24.89 -5.41 2.74
C GLU A 16 -26.31 -5.86 3.13
N GLN A 17 -27.11 -6.31 2.17
CA GLN A 17 -28.43 -6.88 2.48
C GLN A 17 -28.30 -8.19 3.25
N VAL A 18 -27.32 -9.03 2.90
CA VAL A 18 -27.01 -10.26 3.66
C VAL A 18 -26.60 -9.90 5.09
N HIS A 19 -25.78 -8.86 5.30
CA HIS A 19 -25.40 -8.40 6.64
C HIS A 19 -26.59 -8.01 7.51
N GLN A 20 -27.62 -7.40 6.93
CA GLN A 20 -28.83 -7.00 7.66
C GLN A 20 -29.73 -8.17 8.07
N LEU A 21 -29.51 -9.39 7.53
CA LEU A 21 -30.27 -10.59 7.88
C LEU A 21 -29.76 -11.28 9.16
N TYR A 22 -28.52 -11.03 9.56
CA TYR A 22 -27.88 -11.74 10.67
C TYR A 22 -27.62 -10.81 11.85
N ASP A 23 -28.17 -11.18 13.00
CA ASP A 23 -27.98 -10.50 14.28
C ASP A 23 -27.63 -11.53 15.38
N ASP A 24 -27.65 -11.08 16.64
CA ASP A 24 -27.34 -11.94 17.79
C ASP A 24 -28.36 -13.09 18.00
N SER A 25 -29.53 -13.06 17.33
CA SER A 25 -30.52 -14.13 17.41
C SER A 25 -30.09 -15.37 16.63
N PHE A 26 -29.49 -15.20 15.45
CA PHE A 26 -28.88 -16.30 14.70
C PHE A 26 -27.52 -15.85 14.14
N PRO A 27 -26.41 -16.16 14.83
CA PRO A 27 -25.10 -15.66 14.45
C PRO A 27 -24.65 -16.10 13.05
N MET A 28 -24.16 -15.15 12.26
CA MET A 28 -23.61 -15.38 10.92
C MET A 28 -22.46 -16.42 10.92
N GLU A 29 -21.76 -16.56 12.03
CA GLU A 29 -20.69 -17.55 12.22
C GLU A 29 -21.23 -18.99 12.08
N ILE A 30 -22.40 -19.25 12.67
CA ILE A 30 -23.07 -20.55 12.60
C ILE A 30 -23.54 -20.78 11.17
N ARG A 31 -24.16 -19.75 10.55
CA ARG A 31 -24.56 -19.78 9.14
C ARG A 31 -23.41 -20.16 8.21
N GLN A 32 -22.22 -19.60 8.44
CA GLN A 32 -21.04 -19.81 7.61
C GLN A 32 -20.42 -21.19 7.81
N TYR A 33 -20.09 -21.56 9.05
CA TYR A 33 -19.33 -22.79 9.32
C TYR A 33 -20.16 -24.06 9.17
N LEU A 34 -21.48 -23.95 9.32
CA LEU A 34 -22.42 -25.06 9.11
C LEU A 34 -23.24 -24.89 7.84
N ALA A 35 -22.81 -24.04 6.89
CA ALA A 35 -23.59 -23.69 5.71
C ALA A 35 -24.15 -24.90 4.96
N GLN A 36 -23.30 -25.87 4.66
CA GLN A 36 -23.71 -27.07 3.92
C GLN A 36 -24.68 -27.94 4.72
N TRP A 37 -24.51 -28.04 6.04
CA TRP A 37 -25.43 -28.82 6.87
C TRP A 37 -26.79 -28.13 6.98
N LEU A 38 -26.80 -26.82 7.25
CA LEU A 38 -28.00 -26.00 7.35
C LEU A 38 -28.81 -26.02 6.06
N GLU A 39 -28.17 -25.87 4.91
CA GLU A 39 -28.84 -25.85 3.60
C GLU A 39 -29.49 -27.19 3.22
N ASN A 40 -29.06 -28.29 3.84
CA ASN A 40 -29.57 -29.64 3.57
C ASN A 40 -30.75 -30.06 4.46
N GLN A 41 -31.09 -29.29 5.51
CA GLN A 41 -32.21 -29.64 6.39
C GLN A 41 -33.53 -29.04 5.91
N ASP A 42 -34.63 -29.74 6.22
CA ASP A 42 -35.98 -29.26 5.95
C ASP A 42 -36.50 -28.34 7.07
N TRP A 43 -36.02 -27.10 7.07
CA TRP A 43 -36.43 -26.09 8.05
C TRP A 43 -37.90 -25.67 7.92
N GLU A 44 -38.52 -25.85 6.75
CA GLU A 44 -39.94 -25.58 6.54
C GLU A 44 -40.81 -26.60 7.28
N HIS A 45 -40.45 -27.88 7.22
CA HIS A 45 -41.09 -28.90 8.01
C HIS A 45 -40.86 -28.69 9.51
N ALA A 46 -39.63 -28.36 9.91
CA ALA A 46 -39.28 -28.13 11.31
C ALA A 46 -40.02 -26.94 11.93
N ALA A 47 -40.26 -25.87 11.17
CA ALA A 47 -41.05 -24.73 11.63
C ALA A 47 -42.52 -25.07 11.95
N ASN A 48 -43.03 -26.22 11.50
CA ASN A 48 -44.40 -26.67 11.70
C ASN A 48 -44.52 -27.95 12.56
N ASN A 49 -43.41 -28.55 12.99
CA ASN A 49 -43.38 -29.80 13.74
C ASN A 49 -42.39 -29.72 14.90
N GLU A 50 -42.92 -29.61 16.12
CA GLU A 50 -42.15 -29.48 17.36
C GLU A 50 -41.13 -30.61 17.57
N SER A 51 -41.54 -31.86 17.37
CA SER A 51 -40.67 -33.01 17.57
C SER A 51 -39.47 -33.00 16.61
N PHE A 52 -39.69 -32.54 15.38
CA PHE A 52 -38.65 -32.43 14.36
C PHE A 52 -37.74 -31.22 14.60
N ALA A 53 -38.30 -30.09 15.07
CA ALA A 53 -37.54 -28.92 15.49
C ALA A 53 -36.58 -29.23 16.66
N ILE A 54 -37.05 -29.96 17.68
CA ILE A 54 -36.22 -30.41 18.81
C ILE A 54 -35.07 -31.30 18.33
N LEU A 55 -35.35 -32.24 17.42
CA LEU A 55 -34.33 -33.13 16.85
C LEU A 55 -33.26 -32.33 16.10
N LEU A 56 -33.66 -31.43 15.19
CA LEU A 56 -32.73 -30.59 14.43
C LEU A 56 -31.94 -29.63 15.32
N PHE A 57 -32.54 -29.13 16.40
CA PHE A 57 -31.85 -28.28 17.37
C PHE A 57 -30.70 -29.04 18.06
N HIS A 58 -30.94 -30.24 18.57
CA HIS A 58 -29.88 -31.03 19.18
C HIS A 58 -28.82 -31.48 18.17
N GLU A 59 -29.21 -31.80 16.94
CA GLU A 59 -28.27 -32.10 15.87
C GLU A 59 -27.40 -30.87 15.53
N LEU A 60 -27.98 -29.67 15.46
CA LEU A 60 -27.23 -28.43 15.28
C LEU A 60 -26.20 -28.21 16.40
N LEU A 61 -26.56 -28.46 17.66
CA LEU A 61 -25.63 -28.38 18.78
C LEU A 61 -24.48 -29.40 18.66
N SER A 62 -24.76 -30.61 18.17
CA SER A 62 -23.76 -31.64 17.90
C SER A 62 -22.81 -31.20 16.78
N GLN A 63 -23.35 -30.64 15.69
CA GLN A 63 -22.54 -30.08 14.60
C GLN A 63 -21.61 -28.95 15.09
N LEU A 64 -22.05 -28.14 16.05
CA LEU A 64 -21.20 -27.10 16.67
C LEU A 64 -20.07 -27.70 17.53
N ASP A 65 -20.30 -28.83 18.21
CA ASP A 65 -19.24 -29.54 18.95
C ASP A 65 -18.19 -30.13 18.01
N ASP A 66 -18.62 -30.65 16.86
CA ASP A 66 -17.72 -31.12 15.80
C ASP A 66 -16.88 -29.97 15.23
N GLN A 67 -17.48 -28.81 14.96
CA GLN A 67 -16.74 -27.63 14.52
C GLN A 67 -15.78 -27.12 15.58
N PHE A 68 -16.19 -27.12 16.86
CA PHE A 68 -15.31 -26.76 17.97
C PHE A 68 -14.07 -27.67 18.02
N SER A 69 -14.26 -28.98 17.84
CA SER A 69 -13.17 -29.96 17.81
C SER A 69 -12.21 -29.72 16.63
N ARG A 70 -12.72 -29.32 15.46
CA ARG A 70 -11.88 -28.92 14.31
C ARG A 70 -11.04 -27.69 14.63
N PHE A 71 -11.65 -26.64 15.21
CA PHE A 71 -10.91 -25.43 15.61
C PHE A 71 -9.91 -25.68 16.75
N LEU A 72 -10.15 -26.70 17.56
CA LEU A 72 -9.20 -27.15 18.57
C LEU A 72 -7.94 -27.75 17.93
N ILE A 73 -8.09 -28.58 16.89
CA ILE A 73 -6.96 -29.13 16.12
C ILE A 73 -6.17 -28.02 15.42
N GLU A 74 -6.87 -27.03 14.86
CA GLU A 74 -6.26 -25.87 14.18
C GLU A 74 -5.65 -24.83 15.14
N ASN A 75 -5.78 -25.02 16.47
CA ASN A 75 -5.35 -24.08 17.50
C ASN A 75 -5.88 -22.64 17.30
N ASN A 76 -7.04 -22.48 16.65
CA ASN A 76 -7.64 -21.17 16.42
C ASN A 76 -8.44 -20.69 17.63
N PHE A 77 -7.74 -20.10 18.60
CA PHE A 77 -8.32 -19.65 19.88
C PHE A 77 -9.53 -18.72 19.70
N LEU A 78 -9.51 -17.83 18.71
CA LEU A 78 -10.60 -16.90 18.44
C LEU A 78 -11.87 -17.64 18.01
N LEU A 79 -11.76 -18.55 17.03
CA LEU A 79 -12.91 -19.31 16.54
C LEU A 79 -13.44 -20.30 17.59
N GLN A 80 -12.56 -20.88 18.41
CA GLN A 80 -12.96 -21.69 19.56
C GLN A 80 -13.82 -20.89 20.55
N HIS A 81 -13.39 -19.66 20.89
CA HIS A 81 -14.15 -18.78 21.78
C HIS A 81 -15.50 -18.41 21.17
N ASN A 82 -15.53 -18.01 19.90
CA ASN A 82 -16.74 -17.58 19.21
C ASN A 82 -17.77 -18.70 19.11
N ILE A 83 -17.39 -19.89 18.60
CA ILE A 83 -18.32 -21.04 18.53
C ILE A 83 -18.86 -21.42 19.91
N ARG A 84 -18.01 -21.40 20.94
CA ARG A 84 -18.46 -21.71 22.32
C ARG A 84 -19.51 -20.70 22.81
N LYS A 85 -19.34 -19.42 22.49
CA LYS A 85 -20.30 -18.37 22.81
C LYS A 85 -21.59 -18.52 21.99
N SER A 86 -21.48 -18.71 20.69
CA SER A 86 -22.62 -18.83 19.78
C SER A 86 -23.45 -20.09 20.08
N LYS A 87 -22.82 -21.21 20.47
CA LYS A 87 -23.52 -22.40 20.99
C LYS A 87 -24.30 -22.09 22.26
N ARG A 88 -23.69 -21.42 23.25
CA ARG A 88 -24.37 -21.05 24.50
C ARG A 88 -25.57 -20.13 24.22
N ASN A 89 -25.39 -19.12 23.37
CA ASN A 89 -26.47 -18.21 22.99
C ASN A 89 -27.64 -18.94 22.33
N LEU A 90 -27.37 -19.89 21.44
CA LEU A 90 -28.43 -20.72 20.84
C LEU A 90 -29.16 -21.56 21.89
N GLN A 91 -28.43 -22.12 22.86
CA GLN A 91 -29.04 -22.89 23.95
C GLN A 91 -29.95 -22.01 24.81
N ASP A 92 -29.45 -20.87 25.28
CA ASP A 92 -30.20 -19.99 26.16
C ASP A 92 -31.45 -19.39 25.48
N ASN A 93 -31.40 -19.15 24.17
CA ASN A 93 -32.50 -18.50 23.44
C ASN A 93 -33.54 -19.46 22.85
N PHE A 94 -33.16 -20.70 22.49
CA PHE A 94 -34.03 -21.59 21.72
C PHE A 94 -34.24 -22.98 22.32
N GLN A 95 -33.60 -23.31 23.44
CA GLN A 95 -33.82 -24.62 24.08
C GLN A 95 -35.27 -24.84 24.52
N GLU A 96 -35.96 -23.77 24.93
CA GLU A 96 -37.38 -23.80 25.33
C GLU A 96 -38.33 -23.59 24.14
N ASP A 97 -37.85 -23.08 23.00
CA ASP A 97 -38.64 -22.90 21.77
C ASP A 97 -37.82 -23.18 20.48
N PRO A 98 -37.58 -24.46 20.15
CA PRO A 98 -36.85 -24.85 18.94
C PRO A 98 -37.58 -24.54 17.63
N ILE A 99 -38.92 -24.39 17.68
CA ILE A 99 -39.74 -24.04 16.51
C ILE A 99 -39.39 -22.63 16.05
N HIS A 100 -39.25 -21.69 16.99
CA HIS A 100 -38.86 -20.33 16.66
C HIS A 100 -37.50 -20.27 15.98
N MET A 101 -36.52 -21.07 16.43
CA MET A 101 -35.22 -21.19 15.76
C MET A 101 -35.39 -21.70 14.31
N ALA A 102 -36.17 -22.75 14.11
CA ALA A 102 -36.41 -23.31 12.78
C ALA A 102 -37.05 -22.27 11.84
N MET A 103 -37.98 -21.45 12.34
CA MET A 103 -38.56 -20.33 11.60
C MET A 103 -37.52 -19.28 11.21
N ILE A 104 -36.62 -18.90 12.13
CA ILE A 104 -35.55 -17.95 11.84
C ILE A 104 -34.64 -18.49 10.74
N ILE A 105 -34.15 -19.72 10.87
CA ILE A 105 -33.24 -20.33 9.88
C ILE A 105 -33.93 -20.46 8.51
N HIS A 106 -35.18 -20.92 8.48
CA HIS A 106 -35.97 -20.99 7.25
C HIS A 106 -36.09 -19.63 6.57
N ASN A 107 -36.45 -18.59 7.33
CA ASN A 107 -36.63 -17.24 6.82
C ASN A 107 -35.31 -16.66 6.32
N CYS A 108 -34.20 -16.81 7.05
CA CYS A 108 -32.89 -16.34 6.60
C CYS A 108 -32.49 -16.99 5.28
N LEU A 109 -32.58 -18.33 5.17
CA LEU A 109 -32.24 -19.04 3.92
C LEU A 109 -33.19 -18.66 2.76
N LYS A 110 -34.45 -18.33 3.05
CA LYS A 110 -35.43 -17.85 2.07
C LYS A 110 -35.12 -16.43 1.59
N GLU A 111 -34.80 -15.51 2.48
CA GLU A 111 -34.40 -14.15 2.11
C GLU A 111 -33.08 -14.14 1.34
N GLU A 112 -32.10 -14.95 1.73
CA GLU A 112 -30.88 -15.16 0.95
C GLU A 112 -31.16 -15.59 -0.51
N ARG A 113 -32.10 -16.51 -0.73
CA ARG A 113 -32.53 -16.93 -2.09
C ARG A 113 -33.15 -15.76 -2.86
N LYS A 114 -33.92 -14.90 -2.20
CA LYS A 114 -34.47 -13.69 -2.83
C LYS A 114 -33.36 -12.71 -3.22
N ILE A 115 -32.33 -12.54 -2.39
CA ILE A 115 -31.17 -11.70 -2.71
C ILE A 115 -30.45 -12.25 -3.96
N LEU A 116 -30.19 -13.57 -4.01
CA LEU A 116 -29.58 -14.22 -5.18
C LEU A 116 -30.39 -14.01 -6.45
N ASN A 117 -31.71 -14.23 -6.39
CA ASN A 117 -32.60 -14.02 -7.54
C ASN A 117 -32.62 -12.55 -7.98
N SER A 118 -32.60 -11.61 -7.04
CA SER A 118 -32.56 -10.17 -7.31
C SER A 118 -31.24 -9.76 -7.97
N ALA A 119 -30.12 -10.36 -7.55
CA ALA A 119 -28.81 -10.14 -8.15
C ALA A 119 -28.74 -10.68 -9.59
N GLN A 120 -29.29 -11.87 -9.84
CA GLN A 120 -29.38 -12.43 -11.19
C GLN A 120 -30.22 -11.54 -12.11
N ALA A 121 -31.37 -11.06 -11.64
CA ALA A 121 -32.23 -10.16 -12.41
C ALA A 121 -31.56 -8.80 -12.73
N CYS A 122 -30.73 -8.27 -11.82
CA CYS A 122 -29.95 -7.07 -12.08
C CYS A 122 -28.89 -7.29 -13.17
N ASN A 123 -28.20 -8.43 -13.13
CA ASN A 123 -27.17 -8.76 -14.12
C ASN A 123 -27.75 -8.95 -15.53
N GLU A 124 -28.97 -9.48 -15.64
CA GLU A 124 -29.66 -9.65 -16.94
C GLU A 124 -30.10 -8.31 -17.56
N MET A 125 -30.43 -7.29 -16.75
CA MET A 125 -30.75 -5.94 -17.23
C MET A 125 -29.51 -5.14 -17.69
N GLU A 126 -28.33 -5.40 -17.11
CA GLU A 126 -27.08 -4.71 -17.46
C GLU A 126 -26.44 -5.19 -18.79
N VAL A 127 -26.85 -6.35 -19.34
CA VAL A 127 -26.37 -6.81 -20.66
C VAL A 127 -26.89 -5.93 -21.81
N GLY A 128 -27.91 -5.09 -21.56
CA GLY A 128 -28.52 -4.22 -22.58
C GLY A 128 -28.05 -2.76 -22.59
N ASN A 129 -27.36 -2.26 -21.57
CA ASN A 129 -26.89 -0.87 -21.53
C ASN A 129 -25.81 -0.67 -20.46
N VAL A 130 -24.80 0.12 -20.83
CA VAL A 130 -23.72 0.69 -20.00
C VAL A 130 -22.41 -0.12 -19.94
N GLN A 131 -21.59 0.06 -20.97
CA GLN A 131 -20.16 0.28 -20.73
C GLN A 131 -20.00 1.58 -19.90
N ASN A 132 -19.14 1.53 -18.88
CA ASN A 132 -18.57 2.62 -18.07
C ASN A 132 -19.15 2.81 -16.66
N THR A 133 -18.37 2.43 -15.64
CA THR A 133 -17.59 3.36 -14.79
C THR A 133 -16.99 2.70 -13.54
N ALA A 134 -17.38 1.48 -13.16
CA ALA A 134 -16.89 0.82 -11.94
C ALA A 134 -15.69 -0.14 -12.15
N THR A 135 -15.43 -0.60 -13.38
CA THR A 135 -14.36 -1.58 -13.68
C THR A 135 -12.96 -0.97 -13.85
N GLY A 136 -12.81 0.35 -13.90
CA GLY A 136 -11.53 1.00 -14.22
C GLY A 136 -10.54 1.21 -13.06
N MET A 137 -11.01 1.28 -11.81
CA MET A 137 -10.12 1.51 -10.65
C MET A 137 -9.18 0.33 -10.33
N PRO A 138 -9.64 -0.93 -10.33
CA PRO A 138 -8.75 -2.07 -10.06
C PRO A 138 -7.63 -2.21 -11.10
N ASP A 139 -7.91 -1.85 -12.35
CA ASP A 139 -6.97 -2.02 -13.46
C ASP A 139 -5.88 -0.95 -13.46
N LYS A 140 -6.23 0.32 -13.17
CA LYS A 140 -5.23 1.40 -12.99
C LYS A 140 -4.26 1.11 -11.85
N GLN A 141 -4.77 0.63 -10.71
CA GLN A 141 -3.93 0.31 -9.56
C GLN A 141 -2.99 -0.86 -9.85
N LYS A 142 -3.46 -1.90 -10.54
CA LYS A 142 -2.61 -3.02 -10.99
C LYS A 142 -1.53 -2.57 -11.98
N GLU A 143 -1.86 -1.66 -12.89
CA GLU A 143 -0.89 -1.10 -13.82
C GLU A 143 0.20 -0.32 -13.08
N LEU A 144 -0.17 0.53 -12.12
CA LEU A 144 0.79 1.27 -11.32
C LEU A 144 1.64 0.34 -10.44
N ASP A 145 1.05 -0.70 -9.85
CA ASP A 145 1.77 -1.76 -9.15
C ASP A 145 2.81 -2.45 -10.04
N ALA A 146 2.50 -2.68 -11.32
CA ALA A 146 3.43 -3.23 -12.28
C ALA A 146 4.57 -2.25 -12.60
N LYS A 147 4.26 -0.97 -12.83
CA LYS A 147 5.25 0.09 -13.09
C LYS A 147 6.21 0.28 -11.91
N VAL A 148 5.70 0.36 -10.68
CA VAL A 148 6.51 0.49 -9.46
C VAL A 148 7.43 -0.73 -9.26
N ARG A 149 6.93 -1.95 -9.51
CA ARG A 149 7.77 -3.16 -9.48
C ARG A 149 8.83 -3.16 -10.58
N ALA A 150 8.51 -2.69 -11.78
CA ALA A 150 9.47 -2.57 -12.87
C ALA A 150 10.61 -1.60 -12.52
N VAL A 151 10.31 -0.45 -11.90
CA VAL A 151 11.33 0.49 -11.39
C VAL A 151 12.25 -0.23 -10.39
N LYS A 152 11.69 -0.93 -9.40
CA LYS A 152 12.48 -1.66 -8.41
C LYS A 152 13.37 -2.75 -9.02
N SER A 153 12.86 -3.50 -9.99
CA SER A 153 13.64 -4.52 -10.71
C SER A 153 14.81 -3.88 -11.46
N SER A 154 14.53 -2.84 -12.25
CA SER A 154 15.54 -2.17 -13.06
C SER A 154 16.66 -1.56 -12.21
N VAL A 155 16.36 -1.02 -11.02
CA VAL A 155 17.38 -0.53 -10.09
C VAL A 155 18.31 -1.66 -9.64
N THR A 156 17.76 -2.86 -9.39
CA THR A 156 18.51 -4.04 -8.99
C THR A 156 19.42 -4.53 -10.12
N ASP A 157 18.92 -4.50 -11.36
CA ASP A 157 19.68 -4.85 -12.56
C ASP A 157 20.87 -3.90 -12.76
N VAL A 158 20.65 -2.59 -12.62
CA VAL A 158 21.73 -1.58 -12.67
C VAL A 158 22.76 -1.80 -11.56
N GLU A 159 22.32 -2.13 -10.34
CA GLU A 159 23.25 -2.42 -9.24
C GLU A 159 24.17 -3.60 -9.58
N GLN A 160 23.61 -4.66 -10.16
CA GLN A 160 24.37 -5.83 -10.57
C GLN A 160 25.35 -5.48 -11.70
N ASP A 161 24.93 -4.68 -12.67
CA ASP A 161 25.79 -4.24 -13.76
C ASP A 161 26.93 -3.32 -13.29
N ILE A 162 26.72 -2.51 -12.25
CA ILE A 162 27.77 -1.71 -11.62
C ILE A 162 28.79 -2.59 -10.89
N LYS A 163 28.36 -3.66 -10.21
CA LYS A 163 29.29 -4.63 -9.58
C LYS A 163 30.16 -5.29 -10.64
N THR A 164 29.57 -5.76 -11.74
CA THR A 164 30.33 -6.31 -12.86
C THR A 164 31.30 -5.31 -13.48
N LEU A 165 30.89 -4.03 -13.61
CA LEU A 165 31.77 -2.98 -14.09
C LEU A 165 32.95 -2.73 -13.13
N GLU A 166 32.73 -2.75 -11.82
CA GLU A 166 33.79 -2.63 -10.81
C GLU A 166 34.79 -3.78 -10.93
N ASP A 167 34.32 -5.03 -11.00
CA ASP A 167 35.18 -6.21 -11.14
C ASP A 167 36.03 -6.14 -12.42
N MET A 168 35.42 -5.77 -13.55
CA MET A 168 36.13 -5.61 -14.81
C MET A 168 37.22 -4.52 -14.73
N GLN A 169 36.95 -3.44 -14.00
CA GLN A 169 37.87 -2.33 -13.86
C GLN A 169 39.04 -2.68 -12.94
N ASP A 170 38.78 -3.39 -11.84
CA ASP A 170 39.83 -3.86 -10.95
C ASP A 170 40.72 -4.92 -11.62
N GLU A 171 40.16 -5.80 -12.46
CA GLU A 171 40.95 -6.75 -13.28
C GLU A 171 41.84 -6.00 -14.31
N TYR A 172 41.29 -4.97 -14.96
CA TYR A 172 42.03 -4.13 -15.89
C TYR A 172 43.19 -3.39 -15.20
N ASP A 173 42.92 -2.75 -14.06
CA ASP A 173 43.95 -2.06 -13.27
C ASP A 173 45.06 -3.02 -12.82
N PHE A 174 44.69 -4.22 -12.35
CA PHE A 174 45.65 -5.26 -11.99
C PHE A 174 46.56 -5.66 -13.16
N LYS A 175 46.01 -5.87 -14.36
CA LYS A 175 46.80 -6.22 -15.55
C LYS A 175 47.68 -5.06 -16.02
N CYS A 176 47.18 -3.82 -15.98
CA CYS A 176 47.98 -2.64 -16.30
C CYS A 176 49.20 -2.52 -15.37
N LYS A 177 49.00 -2.63 -14.05
CA LYS A 177 50.08 -2.59 -13.06
C LYS A 177 51.06 -3.75 -13.23
N THR A 178 50.56 -4.95 -13.54
CA THR A 178 51.41 -6.12 -13.78
C THR A 178 52.32 -5.92 -15.00
N LEU A 179 51.79 -5.36 -16.09
CA LEU A 179 52.58 -5.08 -17.29
C LEU A 179 53.63 -3.99 -17.03
N GLN A 180 53.25 -2.89 -16.37
CA GLN A 180 54.18 -1.80 -16.01
C GLN A 180 55.32 -2.27 -15.11
N ASN A 181 55.03 -3.11 -14.11
CA ASN A 181 56.06 -3.65 -13.21
C ASN A 181 57.05 -4.58 -13.95
N ARG A 182 56.58 -5.33 -14.96
CA ARG A 182 57.44 -6.20 -15.78
C ARG A 182 58.34 -5.43 -16.74
N GLU A 183 57.93 -4.26 -17.23
CA GLU A 183 58.78 -3.39 -18.05
C GLU A 183 60.00 -2.86 -17.29
N HIS A 184 59.90 -2.72 -15.96
CA HIS A 184 61.00 -2.28 -15.10
C HIS A 184 61.99 -3.39 -14.74
N GLU A 185 61.67 -4.67 -15.01
CA GLU A 185 62.58 -5.79 -14.83
C GLU A 185 63.35 -6.06 -16.14
N SER A 186 64.66 -5.86 -16.10
CA SER A 186 65.56 -5.74 -17.25
C SER A 186 65.75 -6.99 -18.14
N ASN A 187 64.89 -8.03 -18.08
CA ASN A 187 65.09 -9.23 -18.92
C ASN A 187 63.90 -10.20 -19.17
N SER A 188 62.62 -9.81 -19.17
CA SER A 188 61.55 -10.83 -19.02
C SER A 188 60.49 -11.05 -20.13
N MET A 189 60.42 -10.30 -21.24
CA MET A 189 59.45 -10.63 -22.31
C MET A 189 59.94 -10.42 -23.73
N SER A 190 59.52 -11.30 -24.64
CA SER A 190 59.70 -11.11 -26.08
C SER A 190 58.85 -9.94 -26.60
N GLN A 191 59.32 -9.24 -27.63
CA GLN A 191 58.57 -8.13 -28.25
C GLN A 191 57.17 -8.55 -28.74
N GLU A 192 56.98 -9.82 -29.12
CA GLU A 192 55.70 -10.35 -29.58
C GLU A 192 54.71 -10.55 -28.42
N GLU A 193 55.16 -11.06 -27.28
CA GLU A 193 54.34 -11.22 -26.08
C GLU A 193 53.89 -9.86 -25.54
N TYR A 194 54.79 -8.87 -25.52
CA TYR A 194 54.47 -7.51 -25.13
C TYR A 194 53.38 -6.88 -26.01
N LYS A 195 53.51 -6.99 -27.33
CA LYS A 195 52.48 -6.50 -28.27
C LYS A 195 51.15 -7.21 -28.09
N LYS A 196 51.16 -8.52 -27.82
CA LYS A 196 49.93 -9.30 -27.56
C LYS A 196 49.24 -8.85 -26.28
N GLU A 197 50.00 -8.57 -25.23
CA GLU A 197 49.46 -8.11 -23.95
C GLU A 197 48.93 -6.67 -24.04
N GLN A 198 49.58 -5.80 -24.81
CA GLN A 198 49.11 -4.45 -25.11
C GLN A 198 47.78 -4.46 -25.89
N LEU A 199 47.64 -5.35 -26.88
CA LEU A 199 46.38 -5.55 -27.60
C LEU A 199 45.26 -6.06 -26.67
N ASN A 200 45.59 -6.95 -25.72
CA ASN A 200 44.62 -7.42 -24.73
C ASN A 200 44.14 -6.29 -23.81
N LEU A 201 45.05 -5.44 -23.32
CA LEU A 201 44.68 -4.26 -22.54
C LEU A 201 43.80 -3.29 -23.34
N GLN A 202 44.07 -3.11 -24.63
CA GLN A 202 43.21 -2.28 -25.49
C GLN A 202 41.81 -2.89 -25.63
N HIS A 203 41.69 -4.21 -25.78
CA HIS A 203 40.40 -4.89 -25.81
C HIS A 203 39.64 -4.76 -24.49
N MET A 204 40.32 -4.89 -23.35
CA MET A 204 39.73 -4.70 -22.02
C MET A 204 39.25 -3.26 -21.81
N PHE A 205 40.04 -2.26 -22.25
CA PHE A 205 39.64 -0.86 -22.22
C PHE A 205 38.36 -0.61 -23.04
N LEU A 206 38.29 -1.12 -24.28
CA LEU A 206 37.08 -1.00 -25.10
C LEU A 206 35.87 -1.70 -24.47
N SER A 207 36.09 -2.83 -23.80
CA SER A 207 35.04 -3.54 -23.07
C SER A 207 34.54 -2.74 -21.86
N LEU A 208 35.44 -2.08 -21.13
CA LEU A 208 35.10 -1.16 -20.04
C LEU A 208 34.33 0.06 -20.53
N ASP A 209 34.78 0.72 -21.59
CA ASP A 209 34.07 1.85 -22.19
C ASP A 209 32.66 1.48 -22.64
N ARG A 210 32.51 0.32 -23.30
CA ARG A 210 31.20 -0.20 -23.67
C ARG A 210 30.31 -0.43 -22.44
N LYS A 211 30.84 -1.07 -21.39
CA LYS A 211 30.05 -1.36 -20.18
C LYS A 211 29.69 -0.09 -19.41
N ARG A 212 30.58 0.91 -19.34
CA ARG A 212 30.28 2.23 -18.77
C ARG A 212 29.14 2.92 -19.53
N LYS A 213 29.17 2.91 -20.86
CA LYS A 213 28.09 3.47 -21.70
C LYS A 213 26.77 2.75 -21.47
N GLU A 214 26.80 1.43 -21.38
CA GLU A 214 25.62 0.60 -21.10
C GLU A 214 24.98 0.95 -19.75
N VAL A 215 25.78 0.96 -18.67
CA VAL A 215 25.31 1.31 -17.31
C VAL A 215 24.73 2.72 -17.27
N VAL A 216 25.41 3.71 -17.86
CA VAL A 216 24.93 5.09 -17.90
C VAL A 216 23.59 5.19 -18.65
N ASN A 217 23.46 4.52 -19.80
CA ASN A 217 22.21 4.50 -20.56
C ASN A 217 21.07 3.82 -19.80
N GLN A 218 21.34 2.72 -19.11
CA GLN A 218 20.34 2.06 -18.27
C GLN A 218 19.88 2.98 -17.12
N ILE A 219 20.78 3.69 -16.46
CA ILE A 219 20.41 4.66 -15.41
C ILE A 219 19.54 5.78 -15.98
N VAL A 220 19.86 6.30 -17.18
CA VAL A 220 19.02 7.31 -17.85
C VAL A 220 17.60 6.78 -18.09
N GLN A 221 17.48 5.57 -18.66
CA GLN A 221 16.18 4.94 -18.94
C GLN A 221 15.40 4.66 -17.65
N LEU A 222 16.09 4.20 -16.60
CA LEU A 222 15.51 3.98 -15.28
C LEU A 222 14.95 5.28 -14.69
N LEU A 223 15.71 6.38 -14.73
CA LEU A 223 15.25 7.68 -14.23
C LEU A 223 14.05 8.22 -15.01
N GLN A 224 14.02 8.04 -16.33
CA GLN A 224 12.87 8.42 -17.18
C GLN A 224 11.61 7.60 -16.84
N SER A 225 11.76 6.28 -16.70
CA SER A 225 10.67 5.39 -16.28
C SER A 225 10.16 5.73 -14.86
N THR A 226 11.10 6.07 -13.96
CA THR A 226 10.80 6.52 -12.60
C THR A 226 10.04 7.84 -12.60
N GLU A 227 10.45 8.82 -13.41
CA GLU A 227 9.74 10.10 -13.56
C GLU A 227 8.31 9.90 -14.06
N HIS A 228 8.11 9.05 -15.07
CA HIS A 228 6.77 8.74 -15.58
C HIS A 228 5.89 8.06 -14.52
N THR A 229 6.43 7.08 -13.80
CA THR A 229 5.73 6.37 -12.72
C THR A 229 5.40 7.31 -11.56
N GLN A 230 6.34 8.18 -11.19
CA GLN A 230 6.18 9.20 -10.15
C GLN A 230 5.12 10.24 -10.54
N ALA A 231 5.04 10.62 -11.81
CA ALA A 231 4.02 11.56 -12.29
C ALA A 231 2.61 10.98 -12.14
N ALA A 232 2.40 9.71 -12.51
CA ALA A 232 1.11 9.02 -12.28
C ALA A 232 0.78 8.93 -10.78
N LEU A 233 1.76 8.54 -9.95
CA LEU A 233 1.57 8.42 -8.50
C LEU A 233 1.19 9.75 -7.83
N ILE A 234 1.83 10.87 -8.21
CA ILE A 234 1.63 12.18 -7.58
C ILE A 234 0.42 12.92 -8.16
N ASN A 235 0.23 12.89 -9.48
CA ASN A 235 -0.77 13.73 -10.16
C ASN A 235 -2.12 13.02 -10.34
N GLU A 236 -2.14 11.69 -10.29
CA GLU A 236 -3.38 10.91 -10.42
C GLU A 236 -3.77 10.32 -9.05
N GLU A 237 -3.08 9.28 -8.59
CA GLU A 237 -3.48 8.51 -7.40
C GLU A 237 -3.55 9.36 -6.12
N LEU A 238 -2.53 10.19 -5.88
CA LEU A 238 -2.51 11.07 -4.71
C LEU A 238 -3.59 12.15 -4.78
N VAL A 239 -3.89 12.67 -5.96
CA VAL A 239 -4.94 13.68 -6.15
C VAL A 239 -6.32 13.06 -5.96
N GLU A 240 -6.56 11.88 -6.54
CA GLU A 240 -7.79 11.11 -6.34
C GLU A 240 -7.99 10.72 -4.88
N TRP A 241 -6.94 10.30 -4.18
CA TRP A 241 -7.02 10.03 -2.74
C TRP A 241 -7.36 11.29 -1.93
N LYS A 242 -6.74 12.44 -2.24
CA LYS A 242 -7.09 13.72 -1.58
C LYS A 242 -8.55 14.11 -1.83
N HIS A 243 -9.05 13.89 -3.05
CA HIS A 243 -10.44 14.14 -3.39
C HIS A 243 -11.41 13.21 -2.64
N ARG A 244 -11.10 11.91 -2.58
CA ARG A 244 -11.84 10.93 -1.77
C ARG A 244 -11.83 11.29 -0.28
N GLN A 245 -10.69 11.77 0.25
CA GLN A 245 -10.61 12.24 1.63
C GLN A 245 -11.54 13.44 1.88
N GLN A 246 -11.63 14.39 0.93
CA GLN A 246 -12.56 15.53 1.04
C GLN A 246 -14.01 15.06 1.08
N ILE A 247 -14.38 14.15 0.17
CA ILE A 247 -15.73 13.56 0.12
C ILE A 247 -16.06 12.81 1.41
N ALA A 248 -15.13 12.00 1.93
CA ALA A 248 -15.30 11.29 3.20
C ALA A 248 -15.50 12.26 4.38
N CYS A 249 -14.80 13.40 4.39
CA CYS A 249 -14.97 14.42 5.44
C CYS A 249 -16.36 15.08 5.44
N ILE A 250 -17.08 15.07 4.32
CA ILE A 250 -18.44 15.62 4.21
C ILE A 250 -19.54 14.55 4.33
N GLY A 251 -19.18 13.33 4.75
CA GLY A 251 -20.12 12.23 4.96
C GLY A 251 -20.30 11.29 3.76
N GLY A 252 -19.40 11.36 2.76
CA GLY A 252 -19.34 10.38 1.68
C GLY A 252 -18.76 9.03 2.13
N PRO A 253 -18.54 8.10 1.18
CA PRO A 253 -18.08 6.74 1.50
C PRO A 253 -16.72 6.74 2.22
N PRO A 254 -16.42 5.70 3.03
CA PRO A 254 -15.15 5.58 3.73
C PRO A 254 -13.95 5.70 2.78
N ASN A 255 -12.96 6.49 3.18
CA ASN A 255 -11.74 6.67 2.38
C ASN A 255 -10.87 5.40 2.42
N ALA A 256 -10.23 5.08 1.29
CA ALA A 256 -9.22 4.03 1.24
C ALA A 256 -8.03 4.37 2.16
N CYS A 257 -7.49 3.36 2.84
CA CYS A 257 -6.32 3.56 3.70
C CYS A 257 -5.10 3.97 2.86
N LEU A 258 -4.17 4.67 3.50
CA LEU A 258 -2.95 5.17 2.86
C LEU A 258 -1.92 4.09 2.56
N ASP A 259 -2.17 2.83 2.91
CA ASP A 259 -1.14 1.78 2.91
C ASP A 259 -0.64 1.44 1.51
N GLN A 260 -1.53 1.38 0.51
CA GLN A 260 -1.14 1.15 -0.89
C GLN A 260 -0.29 2.30 -1.44
N LEU A 261 -0.74 3.55 -1.23
CA LEU A 261 0.04 4.74 -1.57
C LEU A 261 1.39 4.74 -0.85
N GLN A 262 1.40 4.49 0.46
CA GLN A 262 2.63 4.45 1.26
C GLN A 262 3.61 3.41 0.69
N ASN A 263 3.12 2.24 0.30
CA ASN A 263 3.94 1.21 -0.33
C ASN A 263 4.57 1.72 -1.64
N TRP A 264 3.78 2.29 -2.55
CA TRP A 264 4.29 2.83 -3.82
C TRP A 264 5.30 3.96 -3.61
N PHE A 265 4.96 4.94 -2.77
CA PHE A 265 5.85 6.05 -2.44
C PHE A 265 7.16 5.55 -1.82
N THR A 266 7.09 4.58 -0.91
CA THR A 266 8.27 4.02 -0.24
C THR A 266 9.16 3.25 -1.22
N ILE A 267 8.60 2.40 -2.08
CA ILE A 267 9.39 1.65 -3.07
C ILE A 267 10.12 2.60 -4.03
N VAL A 268 9.41 3.59 -4.58
CA VAL A 268 10.03 4.56 -5.51
C VAL A 268 11.09 5.41 -4.79
N ALA A 269 10.86 5.77 -3.53
CA ALA A 269 11.84 6.51 -2.73
C ALA A 269 13.11 5.69 -2.43
N GLU A 270 12.96 4.41 -2.08
CA GLU A 270 14.06 3.47 -1.90
C GLU A 270 14.85 3.30 -3.20
N SER A 271 14.16 3.12 -4.33
CA SER A 271 14.77 3.04 -5.66
C SER A 271 15.61 4.28 -5.99
N LEU A 272 15.10 5.49 -5.75
CA LEU A 272 15.85 6.73 -5.98
C LEU A 272 17.06 6.87 -5.04
N GLN A 273 16.95 6.43 -3.78
CA GLN A 273 18.08 6.41 -2.85
C GLN A 273 19.16 5.42 -3.30
N GLN A 274 18.76 4.26 -3.80
CA GLN A 274 19.68 3.26 -4.33
C GLN A 274 20.37 3.77 -5.61
N VAL A 275 19.66 4.44 -6.52
CA VAL A 275 20.30 5.13 -7.67
C VAL A 275 21.29 6.19 -7.21
N ARG A 276 20.97 6.96 -6.16
CA ARG A 276 21.94 7.91 -5.57
C ARG A 276 23.21 7.21 -5.05
N GLN A 277 23.10 6.02 -4.46
CA GLN A 277 24.26 5.23 -4.04
C GLN A 277 25.05 4.69 -5.24
N GLN A 278 24.36 4.20 -6.27
CA GLN A 278 24.96 3.75 -7.53
C GLN A 278 25.75 4.87 -8.23
N LEU A 279 25.22 6.09 -8.27
CA LEU A 279 25.92 7.24 -8.84
C LEU A 279 27.22 7.55 -8.07
N LYS A 280 27.20 7.49 -6.72
CA LYS A 280 28.44 7.62 -5.92
C LYS A 280 29.45 6.53 -6.26
N LYS A 281 28.98 5.30 -6.49
CA LYS A 281 29.86 4.20 -6.87
C LYS A 281 30.51 4.42 -8.23
N LEU A 282 29.77 4.96 -9.20
CA LEU A 282 30.34 5.37 -10.49
C LEU A 282 31.37 6.49 -10.34
N GLU A 283 31.19 7.43 -9.41
CA GLU A 283 32.22 8.45 -9.12
C GLU A 283 33.50 7.84 -8.53
N GLU A 284 33.38 6.82 -7.67
CA GLU A 284 34.56 6.09 -7.16
C GLU A 284 35.31 5.39 -8.31
N LEU A 285 34.59 4.79 -9.26
CA LEU A 285 35.20 4.16 -10.44
C LEU A 285 35.84 5.18 -11.38
N GLU A 286 35.24 6.36 -11.54
CA GLU A 286 35.81 7.50 -12.28
C GLU A 286 37.12 7.98 -11.61
N GLN A 287 37.15 8.09 -10.28
CA GLN A 287 38.35 8.49 -9.53
C GLN A 287 39.50 7.50 -9.70
N LYS A 288 39.20 6.19 -9.74
CA LYS A 288 40.20 5.15 -10.00
C LYS A 288 40.73 5.20 -11.44
N PHE A 289 39.87 5.47 -12.42
CA PHE A 289 40.22 5.47 -13.84
C PHE A 289 39.27 6.33 -14.67
N THR A 290 39.81 7.24 -15.49
CA THR A 290 39.04 8.08 -16.43
C THR A 290 39.82 8.33 -17.73
N TYR A 291 39.13 8.81 -18.76
CA TYR A 291 39.66 9.05 -20.11
C TYR A 291 38.79 10.07 -20.86
N ASP A 292 39.25 10.53 -22.02
CA ASP A 292 38.45 11.41 -22.90
C ASP A 292 37.96 10.63 -24.14
N PRO A 293 36.64 10.49 -24.39
CA PRO A 293 35.50 10.97 -23.60
C PRO A 293 34.84 9.90 -22.70
N ASP A 294 35.08 9.95 -21.39
CA ASP A 294 34.43 9.07 -20.40
C ASP A 294 32.92 9.39 -20.24
N PRO A 295 32.02 8.40 -20.45
CA PRO A 295 30.57 8.60 -20.29
C PRO A 295 30.14 8.92 -18.86
N ILE A 296 30.90 8.47 -17.84
CA ILE A 296 30.57 8.74 -16.43
C ILE A 296 30.73 10.24 -16.18
N THR A 297 31.90 10.80 -16.51
CA THR A 297 32.20 12.24 -16.37
C THR A 297 31.20 13.11 -17.12
N LYS A 298 30.83 12.72 -18.35
CA LYS A 298 29.89 13.48 -19.17
C LYS A 298 28.47 13.56 -18.58
N ASN A 299 27.98 12.48 -17.98
CA ASN A 299 26.59 12.39 -17.51
C ASN A 299 26.43 12.63 -16.01
N LYS A 300 27.54 12.68 -15.27
CA LYS A 300 27.62 12.82 -13.81
C LYS A 300 26.65 13.85 -13.23
N GLN A 301 26.79 15.11 -13.62
CA GLN A 301 26.00 16.21 -13.07
C GLN A 301 24.51 16.06 -13.41
N PHE A 302 24.20 15.72 -14.67
CA PHE A 302 22.84 15.53 -15.13
C PHE A 302 22.10 14.45 -14.34
N LEU A 303 22.73 13.28 -14.15
CA LEU A 303 22.12 12.15 -13.43
C LEU A 303 21.91 12.46 -11.94
N GLN A 304 22.86 13.17 -11.32
CA GLN A 304 22.75 13.59 -9.92
C GLN A 304 21.60 14.59 -9.72
N ASP A 305 21.53 15.61 -10.57
CA ASP A 305 20.49 16.64 -10.49
C ASP A 305 19.09 16.06 -10.74
N LEU A 306 18.96 15.17 -11.74
CA LEU A 306 17.70 14.51 -12.04
C LEU A 306 17.24 13.61 -10.88
N THR A 307 18.15 12.79 -10.34
CA THR A 307 17.85 11.92 -9.19
C THR A 307 17.43 12.74 -7.96
N HIS A 308 18.15 13.83 -7.67
CA HIS A 308 17.83 14.71 -6.55
C HIS A 308 16.47 15.39 -6.71
N LYS A 309 16.19 15.93 -7.90
CA LYS A 309 14.91 16.57 -8.23
C LYS A 309 13.74 15.61 -8.05
N LEU A 310 13.84 14.40 -8.59
CA LEU A 310 12.79 13.38 -8.48
C LEU A 310 12.55 13.01 -7.00
N PHE A 311 13.62 12.73 -6.26
CA PHE A 311 13.52 12.38 -4.84
C PHE A 311 12.93 13.51 -3.99
N GLN A 312 13.36 14.76 -4.24
CA GLN A 312 12.84 15.93 -3.54
C GLN A 312 11.33 16.09 -3.78
N GLN A 313 10.89 16.01 -5.04
CA GLN A 313 9.48 16.15 -5.41
C GLN A 313 8.63 15.02 -4.78
N LEU A 314 9.14 13.78 -4.79
CA LEU A 314 8.46 12.63 -4.22
C LEU A 314 8.28 12.80 -2.70
N ILE A 315 9.35 13.16 -1.98
CA ILE A 315 9.31 13.38 -0.52
C ILE A 315 8.36 14.52 -0.17
N GLN A 316 8.42 15.65 -0.89
CA GLN A 316 7.53 16.79 -0.65
C GLN A 316 6.05 16.42 -0.88
N SER A 317 5.77 15.64 -1.93
CA SER A 317 4.41 15.20 -2.25
C SER A 317 3.88 14.15 -1.28
N SER A 318 4.78 13.39 -0.65
CA SER A 318 4.45 12.37 0.34
C SER A 318 3.99 12.91 1.69
N PHE A 319 4.21 14.20 1.98
CA PHE A 319 3.80 14.80 3.24
C PHE A 319 2.34 15.25 3.17
N VAL A 320 1.46 14.49 3.82
CA VAL A 320 0.00 14.67 3.74
C VAL A 320 -0.66 14.78 5.11
N VAL A 321 -1.84 15.39 5.13
CA VAL A 321 -2.76 15.34 6.28
C VAL A 321 -3.55 14.04 6.19
N GLU A 322 -3.25 13.07 7.06
CA GLU A 322 -3.97 11.81 7.14
C GLU A 322 -5.35 11.99 7.79
N ARG A 323 -5.39 12.75 8.90
CA ARG A 323 -6.63 13.11 9.60
C ARG A 323 -6.76 14.62 9.66
N GLN A 324 -7.80 15.13 9.00
CA GLN A 324 -8.13 16.55 8.97
C GLN A 324 -8.44 17.11 10.38
N PRO A 325 -8.28 18.43 10.60
CA PRO A 325 -8.62 19.07 11.86
C PRO A 325 -10.02 18.72 12.35
N CYS A 326 -10.12 18.11 13.53
CA CYS A 326 -11.39 17.69 14.10
C CYS A 326 -11.38 17.77 15.63
N MET A 327 -12.49 18.23 16.21
CA MET A 327 -12.68 18.25 17.66
C MET A 327 -13.15 16.87 18.13
N PRO A 328 -12.47 16.23 19.11
CA PRO A 328 -12.91 14.94 19.66
C PRO A 328 -14.33 14.96 20.23
N THR A 329 -14.79 16.13 20.70
CA THR A 329 -16.15 16.33 21.21
C THR A 329 -17.22 16.38 20.11
N HIS A 330 -16.83 16.59 18.85
CA HIS A 330 -17.73 16.70 17.71
C HIS A 330 -17.18 15.97 16.47
N PRO A 331 -17.01 14.63 16.53
CA PRO A 331 -16.37 13.85 15.45
C PRO A 331 -17.13 13.89 14.12
N GLN A 332 -18.44 14.17 14.17
CA GLN A 332 -19.33 14.25 13.00
C GLN A 332 -19.12 15.52 12.15
N ARG A 333 -18.34 16.51 12.64
CA ARG A 333 -18.13 17.79 11.95
C ARG A 333 -16.63 18.09 11.84
N PRO A 334 -15.87 17.35 11.00
CA PRO A 334 -14.50 17.71 10.70
C PRO A 334 -14.43 19.10 10.05
N LEU A 335 -13.28 19.76 10.13
CA LEU A 335 -13.00 21.11 9.60
C LEU A 335 -13.77 22.26 10.27
N VAL A 336 -14.67 21.99 11.22
CA VAL A 336 -15.33 23.01 12.04
C VAL A 336 -14.64 23.06 13.40
N LEU A 337 -14.00 24.19 13.72
CA LEU A 337 -13.26 24.38 14.96
C LEU A 337 -13.92 25.46 15.82
N LYS A 338 -14.19 25.14 17.09
CA LYS A 338 -14.72 26.09 18.08
C LYS A 338 -13.57 26.68 18.89
N THR A 339 -13.51 28.00 18.97
CA THR A 339 -12.49 28.71 19.76
C THR A 339 -12.51 28.25 21.23
N GLY A 340 -11.33 27.99 21.80
CA GLY A 340 -11.17 27.51 23.17
C GLY A 340 -11.45 26.02 23.37
N VAL A 341 -11.82 25.28 22.33
CA VAL A 341 -12.00 23.83 22.36
C VAL A 341 -10.81 23.14 21.68
N GLN A 342 -10.30 22.09 22.31
CA GLN A 342 -9.18 21.32 21.77
C GLN A 342 -9.57 20.59 20.49
N PHE A 343 -8.65 20.53 19.54
CA PHE A 343 -8.81 19.74 18.32
C PHE A 343 -7.55 18.93 18.00
N THR A 344 -7.72 17.96 17.10
CA THR A 344 -6.64 17.07 16.70
C THR A 344 -6.39 17.12 15.21
N VAL A 345 -5.14 16.89 14.82
CA VAL A 345 -4.68 16.76 13.42
C VAL A 345 -3.65 15.65 13.36
N LYS A 346 -3.72 14.80 12.34
CA LYS A 346 -2.68 13.77 12.09
C LYS A 346 -2.04 13.98 10.73
N LEU A 347 -0.71 14.11 10.72
CA LEU A 347 0.11 14.22 9.53
C LEU A 347 0.86 12.90 9.31
N ARG A 348 1.04 12.49 8.06
CA ARG A 348 1.74 11.26 7.70
C ARG A 348 2.69 11.54 6.53
N LEU A 349 3.87 10.95 6.58
CA LEU A 349 4.77 10.86 5.44
C LEU A 349 4.52 9.52 4.74
N LEU A 350 4.13 9.55 3.47
CA LEU A 350 3.88 8.32 2.69
C LEU A 350 5.18 7.59 2.36
N VAL A 351 6.32 8.26 2.42
CA VAL A 351 7.63 7.61 2.32
C VAL A 351 8.06 7.11 3.70
N ARG A 352 8.26 5.79 3.81
CA ARG A 352 8.66 5.12 5.05
C ARG A 352 10.11 4.65 4.97
N LEU A 353 11.04 5.53 5.30
CA LEU A 353 12.46 5.18 5.44
C LEU A 353 12.86 5.20 6.92
N GLN A 354 13.56 4.15 7.38
CA GLN A 354 14.06 4.08 8.76
C GLN A 354 14.97 5.27 9.10
N GLU A 355 15.75 5.73 8.13
CA GLU A 355 16.64 6.88 8.22
C GLU A 355 15.91 8.20 8.54
N LEU A 356 14.59 8.28 8.35
CA LEU A 356 13.80 9.48 8.64
C LEU A 356 13.17 9.45 10.04
N ASN A 357 13.23 8.32 10.74
CA ASN A 357 12.62 8.18 12.06
C ASN A 357 13.25 9.16 13.05
N TYR A 358 12.42 9.92 13.77
CA TYR A 358 12.81 10.99 14.69
C TYR A 358 13.59 12.19 14.10
N ASN A 359 13.88 12.20 12.79
CA ASN A 359 14.67 13.25 12.15
C ASN A 359 13.82 14.42 11.62
N LEU A 360 12.50 14.24 11.56
CA LEU A 360 11.59 15.24 11.01
C LEU A 360 10.76 15.90 12.11
N LYS A 361 11.03 17.19 12.38
CA LYS A 361 10.24 18.01 13.30
C LYS A 361 9.20 18.82 12.53
N VAL A 362 7.93 18.54 12.79
CA VAL A 362 6.79 19.22 12.20
C VAL A 362 6.35 20.38 13.08
N LYS A 363 6.05 21.53 12.48
CA LYS A 363 5.51 22.72 13.16
C LYS A 363 4.17 23.12 12.56
N VAL A 364 3.16 23.29 13.42
CA VAL A 364 1.84 23.79 13.02
C VAL A 364 1.85 25.31 13.06
N LEU A 365 1.33 25.92 11.99
CA LEU A 365 1.20 27.36 11.85
C LEU A 365 -0.20 27.66 11.30
N PHE A 366 -0.93 28.55 11.96
CA PHE A 366 -2.26 29.00 11.53
C PHE A 366 -2.12 30.32 10.76
N ASP A 367 -2.85 30.47 9.66
CA ASP A 367 -2.92 31.70 8.85
C ASP A 367 -1.57 32.29 8.35
N LYS A 368 -0.51 31.47 8.25
CA LYS A 368 0.87 31.94 7.97
C LYS A 368 1.00 32.84 6.73
N TYR A 369 0.26 32.55 5.67
CA TYR A 369 0.31 33.30 4.40
C TYR A 369 -1.01 34.03 4.07
N VAL A 370 -1.98 34.00 4.99
CA VAL A 370 -3.32 34.59 4.77
C VAL A 370 -3.30 36.11 4.85
N ALA A 371 -2.30 36.70 5.52
CA ALA A 371 -2.12 38.15 5.57
C ALA A 371 -1.91 38.78 4.19
N PHE A 372 -1.26 38.08 3.25
CA PHE A 372 -1.08 38.54 1.88
C PHE A 372 -2.39 38.44 1.07
N ILE A 373 -3.08 37.31 1.19
CA ILE A 373 -4.32 37.00 0.44
C ILE A 373 -5.51 37.85 0.91
N SER A 374 -5.62 38.11 2.22
CA SER A 374 -6.71 38.93 2.79
C SER A 374 -6.69 40.38 2.29
N SER A 375 -5.52 40.93 1.97
CA SER A 375 -5.42 42.26 1.34
C SER A 375 -6.01 42.30 -0.08
N LEU A 376 -5.96 41.17 -0.81
CA LEU A 376 -6.44 41.03 -2.18
C LEU A 376 -7.94 40.70 -2.27
N LEU A 377 -8.45 39.85 -1.38
CA LEU A 377 -9.81 39.29 -1.51
C LEU A 377 -10.89 40.03 -0.70
N CYS A 378 -10.52 40.76 0.36
CA CYS A 378 -11.51 41.22 1.34
C CYS A 378 -12.01 42.67 1.14
N ASN A 379 -11.68 43.37 0.05
CA ASN A 379 -12.14 44.76 -0.24
C ASN A 379 -12.14 45.68 1.01
N GLY A 380 -11.08 45.62 1.82
CA GLY A 380 -10.93 46.44 3.03
C GLY A 380 -11.63 45.95 4.31
N LYS A 381 -12.29 44.77 4.32
CA LYS A 381 -12.84 44.18 5.55
C LYS A 381 -11.77 43.42 6.35
N GLN A 382 -11.76 43.62 7.67
CA GLN A 382 -10.77 43.02 8.57
C GLN A 382 -11.01 41.51 8.76
N PHE A 383 -10.06 40.69 8.32
CA PHE A 383 -10.09 39.24 8.54
C PHE A 383 -9.71 38.91 9.99
N ARG A 384 -10.50 38.07 10.66
CA ARG A 384 -10.23 37.62 12.04
C ARG A 384 -8.97 36.76 12.06
N LYS A 385 -8.10 36.99 13.05
CA LYS A 385 -6.87 36.21 13.24
C LYS A 385 -6.98 35.37 14.50
N PHE A 386 -6.47 34.14 14.43
CA PHE A 386 -6.44 33.21 15.55
C PHE A 386 -5.02 32.71 15.79
N ASN A 387 -4.72 32.36 17.04
CA ASN A 387 -3.44 31.79 17.44
C ASN A 387 -3.66 30.35 17.92
N ILE A 388 -2.74 29.46 17.58
CA ILE A 388 -2.70 28.11 18.14
C ILE A 388 -2.10 28.17 19.53
N LEU A 389 -2.77 27.53 20.49
CA LEU A 389 -2.30 27.33 21.85
C LEU A 389 -2.04 25.83 22.05
N GLY A 390 -1.03 25.48 22.85
CA GLY A 390 -0.65 24.07 23.06
C GLY A 390 0.60 23.65 22.28
N THR A 391 0.70 22.37 21.96
CA THR A 391 1.94 21.79 21.41
C THR A 391 2.02 22.02 19.90
N ASN A 392 2.63 23.12 19.50
CA ASN A 392 2.75 23.52 18.09
C ASN A 392 3.87 22.80 17.32
N THR A 393 4.71 21.99 17.97
CA THR A 393 5.74 21.18 17.31
C THR A 393 5.69 19.72 17.76
N LYS A 394 5.80 18.80 16.81
CA LYS A 394 5.86 17.36 17.08
C LYS A 394 6.87 16.71 16.14
N VAL A 395 7.60 15.73 16.63
CA VAL A 395 8.53 14.93 15.81
C VAL A 395 7.75 13.77 15.21
N MET A 396 7.97 13.47 13.92
CA MET A 396 7.38 12.27 13.30
C MET A 396 8.07 11.01 13.82
N ASN A 397 7.27 10.01 14.17
CA ASN A 397 7.72 8.73 14.70
C ASN A 397 6.99 7.57 14.00
N MET A 398 7.60 6.39 14.05
CA MET A 398 6.96 5.17 13.58
C MET A 398 5.89 4.71 14.58
N GLU A 399 4.65 4.57 14.11
CA GLU A 399 3.54 3.98 14.87
C GLU A 399 3.39 2.49 14.53
N GLU A 400 3.16 1.64 15.55
CA GLU A 400 2.86 0.21 15.41
C GLU A 400 1.45 0.01 14.83
N SER A 401 1.36 0.08 13.51
CA SER A 401 0.21 -0.41 12.72
C SER A 401 0.64 -1.66 11.97
N THR A 402 -0.30 -2.43 11.40
CA THR A 402 -0.02 -3.67 10.64
C THR A 402 1.10 -3.49 9.61
N ASN A 403 1.21 -2.29 9.01
CA ASN A 403 2.25 -1.92 8.06
C ASN A 403 3.24 -0.85 8.58
N GLY A 404 3.06 -0.33 9.78
CA GLY A 404 3.85 0.78 10.35
C GLY A 404 3.69 2.10 9.59
N SER A 405 3.59 3.24 10.29
CA SER A 405 3.48 4.55 9.62
C SER A 405 4.37 5.62 10.25
N LEU A 406 5.03 6.43 9.41
CA LEU A 406 5.78 7.59 9.87
C LEU A 406 4.82 8.78 9.95
N SER A 407 4.38 9.12 11.15
CA SER A 407 3.34 10.12 11.35
C SER A 407 3.60 11.00 12.57
N ALA A 408 2.91 12.14 12.62
CA ALA A 408 2.89 13.05 13.76
C ALA A 408 1.44 13.43 14.05
N GLU A 409 0.95 12.99 15.21
CA GLU A 409 -0.37 13.36 15.71
C GLU A 409 -0.28 14.51 16.72
N PHE A 410 -1.06 15.55 16.46
CA PHE A 410 -1.25 16.70 17.33
C PHE A 410 -2.61 16.55 18.01
N ARG A 411 -2.64 16.31 19.33
CA ARG A 411 -3.88 16.12 20.09
C ARG A 411 -4.34 17.33 20.91
N HIS A 412 -3.41 18.24 21.21
CA HIS A 412 -3.61 19.36 22.13
C HIS A 412 -3.36 20.68 21.41
N LEU A 413 -4.17 20.96 20.38
CA LEU A 413 -4.19 22.21 19.63
C LEU A 413 -5.43 23.05 19.96
#